data_AF-A0A2G6YBH8-F1
#
_entry.id   AF-A0A2G6YBH8-F1
#
_cell.length_a   1.000
_cell.length_b   1.000
_cell.length_c   1.000
_cell.angle_alpha   90.00
_cell.angle_beta   90.00
_cell.angle_gamma   90.00
#
_symmetry.space_group_name_H-M   'P 1'
#
loop_
_entity.id
_entity.type
_entity.pdbx_description
1 polymer ?
#
loop_
_entity_poly.entity_id
_entity_poly.type
_entity_poly.pdbx_seq_one_letter_code
_entity_poly.pdbx_strand_id
1 'polypeptide(L)'
;MSQTAIPHTDNTQANNDLPGSPLEKMLHSAQALGLLPANAQPTADPGRPWPVVLLTLLGAWLAALPVLAIFALFAGRWLLDGAGTYVVGALALAGAVALLRAQGLALFLEQIAIPALFTGGWLLGFALVRDGPHLLAAATLLLITLAVAAAVPQHWLRTLLGGAAAGLWAWTVGATWHHLHRSIDVTILWGALHVALLTWVGLLALQHQALGQHNRLAVALEPLACGWVVAVLCGLAQLSGMTFMLAGVLGGSGGLWEPANHTTGSGASSLVSVNQVGSVALVLAAGWVAQRAWPALRQPQAAALLLVLAVLGFFMPTLGAALLALAITGTTQRWRQAAVAALAAAWMVGSFYYQLAWPLATKAMVLAGCGAVLGLLAWTALRAAQHTATAQPAHSTAPAAQAAGAIGAIGATPRIAIWALVLGLACTLLVANVGIAQKEHTIAQGRKVFVPLAPVDPRSLMQGDYMRLNFQLPAERITYEELAWGQRPHAVGTLDERGVVQWLRIDLAEAPLQAGEMRFALTPRDGQWTLVTDAWYFREGDAARWETAKFGEFRVEPDGKALLVGLADAQLRGIAP
;
A
#
# COMPACT_ATOMS: atom_id res chain seq x y z
N MET A 1 6.78 -22.31 56.52
CA MET A 1 7.23 -23.38 55.60
C MET A 1 6.03 -24.24 55.25
N SER A 2 5.33 -23.91 54.16
CA SER A 2 4.34 -24.78 53.55
C SER A 2 4.18 -24.33 52.10
N GLN A 3 4.98 -24.93 51.21
CA GLN A 3 4.83 -24.77 49.76
C GLN A 3 3.58 -25.56 49.34
N THR A 4 2.54 -24.85 48.91
CA THR A 4 1.44 -25.44 48.16
C THR A 4 1.91 -25.65 46.72
N ALA A 5 2.22 -26.91 46.40
CA ALA A 5 2.55 -27.35 45.05
C ALA A 5 1.31 -27.18 44.15
N ILE A 6 1.45 -26.37 43.11
CA ILE A 6 0.52 -26.33 41.98
C ILE A 6 0.86 -27.54 41.09
N PRO A 7 -0.07 -28.46 40.79
CA PRO A 7 0.23 -29.57 39.92
C PRO A 7 0.42 -29.06 38.50
N HIS A 8 1.61 -29.23 37.95
CA HIS A 8 1.87 -29.13 36.51
C HIS A 8 1.23 -30.34 35.83
N THR A 9 -0.03 -30.21 35.42
CA THR A 9 -0.64 -31.14 34.47
C THR A 9 -0.33 -30.67 33.06
N ASP A 10 0.23 -31.59 32.28
CA ASP A 10 0.62 -31.44 30.88
C ASP A 10 -0.64 -31.29 30.01
N ASN A 11 -1.14 -30.06 29.92
CA ASN A 11 -2.49 -29.73 29.42
C ASN A 11 -2.61 -29.76 27.87
N THR A 12 -1.55 -30.15 27.18
CA THR A 12 -1.48 -30.21 25.71
C THR A 12 -2.07 -31.50 25.15
N GLN A 13 -2.02 -32.62 25.89
CA GLN A 13 -2.66 -33.87 25.46
C GLN A 13 -4.17 -33.88 25.72
N ALA A 14 -4.64 -33.31 26.84
CA ALA A 14 -6.07 -33.29 27.18
C ALA A 14 -6.95 -32.45 26.23
N ASN A 15 -6.37 -31.48 25.51
CA ASN A 15 -7.13 -30.61 24.60
C ASN A 15 -7.41 -31.25 23.22
N ASN A 16 -6.68 -32.32 22.88
CA ASN A 16 -6.90 -33.05 21.62
C ASN A 16 -8.12 -33.99 21.69
N ASP A 17 -8.50 -34.47 22.87
CA ASP A 17 -9.55 -35.48 23.07
C ASP A 17 -10.97 -34.92 23.30
N LEU A 18 -11.13 -33.60 23.39
CA LEU A 18 -12.46 -32.98 23.46
C LEU A 18 -13.12 -32.96 22.06
N PRO A 19 -14.30 -33.55 21.86
CA PRO A 19 -15.06 -33.39 20.62
C PRO A 19 -15.57 -31.95 20.51
N GLY A 20 -15.35 -31.29 19.36
CA GLY A 20 -15.83 -29.93 19.12
C GLY A 20 -14.98 -29.12 18.14
N SER A 21 -15.56 -28.02 17.66
CA SER A 21 -14.86 -27.04 16.82
C SER A 21 -13.69 -26.37 17.57
N PRO A 22 -12.68 -25.79 16.89
CA PRO A 22 -11.57 -25.09 17.56
C PRO A 22 -12.03 -24.00 18.54
N LEU A 23 -13.16 -23.36 18.23
CA LEU A 23 -13.80 -22.35 19.07
C LEU A 23 -14.33 -22.96 20.37
N GLU A 24 -15.04 -24.10 20.29
CA GLU A 24 -15.59 -24.80 21.46
C GLU A 24 -14.48 -25.28 22.40
N LYS A 25 -13.37 -25.79 21.84
CA LYS A 25 -12.18 -26.17 22.62
C LYS A 25 -11.56 -24.98 23.35
N MET A 26 -11.41 -23.84 22.66
CA MET A 26 -10.93 -22.60 23.28
C MET A 26 -11.87 -22.11 24.39
N LEU A 27 -13.19 -22.20 24.17
CA LEU A 27 -14.19 -21.71 25.11
C LEU A 27 -14.22 -22.57 26.37
N HIS A 28 -14.19 -23.89 26.23
CA HIS A 28 -14.04 -24.83 27.36
C HIS A 28 -12.71 -24.64 28.10
N SER A 29 -11.59 -24.46 27.38
CA SER A 29 -10.30 -24.19 28.01
C SER A 29 -10.33 -22.88 28.82
N ALA A 30 -10.95 -21.82 28.29
CA ALA A 30 -11.09 -20.55 28.97
C ALA A 30 -12.02 -20.63 30.19
N GLN A 31 -13.11 -21.41 30.12
CA GLN A 31 -13.97 -21.70 31.27
C GLN A 31 -13.24 -22.49 32.36
N ALA A 32 -12.49 -23.53 31.97
CA ALA A 32 -11.72 -24.37 32.90
C ALA A 32 -10.62 -23.58 33.63
N LEU A 33 -10.02 -22.59 32.96
CA LEU A 33 -9.05 -21.66 33.54
C LEU A 33 -9.70 -20.53 34.36
N GLY A 34 -11.04 -20.48 34.46
CA GLY A 34 -11.77 -19.43 35.15
C GLY A 34 -11.72 -18.06 34.46
N LEU A 35 -11.29 -18.01 33.20
CA LEU A 35 -11.22 -16.77 32.40
C LEU A 35 -12.58 -16.34 31.86
N LEU A 36 -13.51 -17.30 31.73
CA LEU A 36 -14.90 -17.05 31.35
C LEU A 36 -15.84 -17.70 32.38
N PRO A 37 -17.02 -17.11 32.64
CA PRO A 37 -18.01 -17.75 33.50
C PRO A 37 -18.46 -19.09 32.89
N ALA A 38 -18.78 -20.06 33.75
CA ALA A 38 -19.09 -21.44 33.36
C ALA A 38 -20.32 -21.57 32.42
N ASN A 39 -21.16 -20.55 32.36
CA ASN A 39 -22.32 -20.47 31.47
C ASN A 39 -22.06 -19.67 30.18
N ALA A 40 -20.82 -19.25 29.91
CA ALA A 40 -20.49 -18.59 28.65
C ALA A 40 -20.81 -19.52 27.48
N GLN A 41 -21.61 -19.06 26.54
CA GLN A 41 -21.93 -19.80 25.33
C GLN A 41 -21.34 -19.07 24.11
N PRO A 42 -20.97 -19.81 23.06
CA PRO A 42 -20.69 -19.19 21.77
C PRO A 42 -21.89 -18.34 21.36
N THR A 43 -21.66 -17.12 20.89
CA THR A 43 -22.73 -16.36 20.22
C THR A 43 -23.19 -17.15 19.02
N ALA A 44 -24.47 -17.52 18.98
CA ALA A 44 -25.09 -18.16 17.82
C ALA A 44 -25.03 -17.19 16.64
N ASP A 45 -24.01 -17.30 15.80
CA ASP A 45 -24.02 -16.68 14.49
C ASP A 45 -24.79 -17.64 13.59
N PRO A 46 -26.04 -17.32 13.16
CA PRO A 46 -26.76 -18.16 12.23
C PRO A 46 -25.96 -18.12 10.93
N GLY A 47 -25.10 -19.10 10.71
CA GLY A 47 -24.18 -19.18 9.58
C GLY A 47 -24.94 -19.12 8.26
N ARG A 48 -25.18 -17.90 7.77
CA ARG A 48 -25.78 -17.67 6.46
C ARG A 48 -24.70 -18.01 5.42
N PRO A 49 -24.99 -18.84 4.42
CA PRO A 49 -24.00 -19.17 3.41
C PRO A 49 -23.52 -17.89 2.73
N TRP A 50 -22.21 -17.66 2.71
CA TRP A 50 -21.62 -16.47 2.09
C TRP A 50 -22.08 -16.22 0.64
N PRO A 51 -22.37 -17.25 -0.21
CA PRO A 51 -22.88 -17.00 -1.55
C PRO A 51 -24.27 -16.35 -1.53
N VAL A 52 -25.13 -16.75 -0.59
CA VAL A 52 -26.49 -16.18 -0.46
C VAL A 52 -26.41 -14.72 -0.02
N VAL A 53 -25.52 -14.40 0.91
CA VAL A 53 -25.25 -13.01 1.32
C VAL A 53 -24.73 -12.18 0.14
N LEU A 54 -23.80 -12.73 -0.65
CA LEU A 54 -23.22 -12.02 -1.78
C LEU A 54 -24.22 -11.79 -2.91
N LEU A 55 -25.04 -12.79 -3.25
CA LEU A 55 -26.04 -12.70 -4.31
C LEU A 55 -27.19 -11.75 -3.94
N THR A 56 -27.61 -11.76 -2.68
CA THR A 56 -28.59 -10.79 -2.16
C THR A 56 -28.04 -9.38 -2.05
N LEU A 57 -26.75 -9.23 -1.72
CA LEU A 57 -26.05 -7.94 -1.76
C LEU A 57 -26.04 -7.39 -3.19
N LEU A 58 -25.65 -8.19 -4.18
CA LEU A 58 -25.63 -7.78 -5.58
C LEU A 58 -27.02 -7.35 -6.07
N GLY A 59 -28.05 -8.14 -5.75
CA GLY A 59 -29.43 -7.82 -6.09
C GLY A 59 -29.92 -6.52 -5.45
N ALA A 60 -29.64 -6.31 -4.16
CA ALA A 60 -30.02 -5.10 -3.45
C ALA A 60 -29.31 -3.85 -4.01
N TRP A 61 -28.02 -3.96 -4.35
CA TRP A 61 -27.24 -2.83 -4.85
C TRP A 61 -27.62 -2.47 -6.30
N LEU A 62 -27.86 -3.47 -7.15
CA LEU A 62 -28.34 -3.25 -8.51
C LEU A 62 -29.75 -2.62 -8.51
N ALA A 63 -30.62 -3.04 -7.59
CA ALA A 63 -31.96 -2.46 -7.43
C ALA A 63 -31.93 -1.02 -6.90
N ALA A 64 -30.89 -0.63 -6.15
CA ALA A 64 -30.73 0.74 -5.67
C ALA A 64 -30.42 1.74 -6.80
N LEU A 65 -29.72 1.33 -7.86
CA LEU A 65 -29.34 2.20 -8.97
C LEU A 65 -30.53 2.85 -9.69
N PRO A 66 -31.57 2.12 -10.16
CA PRO A 66 -32.72 2.74 -10.83
C PRO A 66 -33.53 3.63 -9.87
N VAL A 67 -33.62 3.27 -8.58
CA VAL A 67 -34.29 4.13 -7.58
C VAL A 67 -33.53 5.44 -7.40
N LEU A 68 -32.20 5.38 -7.30
CA LEU A 68 -31.34 6.55 -7.24
C LEU A 68 -31.41 7.39 -8.51
N ALA A 69 -31.46 6.76 -9.70
CA ALA A 69 -31.59 7.46 -10.98
C ALA A 69 -32.92 8.21 -11.09
N ILE A 70 -34.03 7.58 -10.70
CA ILE A 70 -35.35 8.24 -10.65
C ILE A 70 -35.31 9.40 -9.65
N PHE A 71 -34.74 9.19 -8.46
CA PHE A 71 -34.63 10.25 -7.46
C PHE A 71 -33.76 11.43 -7.94
N ALA A 72 -32.65 11.14 -8.63
CA ALA A 72 -31.77 12.15 -9.21
C ALA A 72 -32.47 12.95 -10.33
N LEU A 73 -33.29 12.31 -11.16
CA LEU A 73 -34.02 12.97 -12.24
C LEU A 73 -35.10 13.92 -11.73
N PHE A 74 -35.84 13.53 -10.69
CA PHE A 74 -36.98 14.32 -10.18
C PHE A 74 -36.59 15.31 -9.07
N ALA A 75 -35.59 15.00 -8.25
CA ALA A 75 -35.20 15.80 -7.09
C ALA A 75 -33.76 16.32 -7.16
N GLY A 76 -33.02 16.09 -8.26
CA GLY A 76 -31.57 16.34 -8.35
C GLY A 76 -31.12 17.76 -7.98
N ARG A 77 -31.80 18.81 -8.48
CA ARG A 77 -31.43 20.21 -8.14
C ARG A 77 -31.73 20.55 -6.68
N TRP A 78 -32.89 20.14 -6.16
CA TRP A 78 -33.22 20.37 -4.74
C TRP A 78 -32.32 19.56 -3.81
N LEU A 79 -31.95 18.36 -4.23
CA LEU A 79 -31.05 17.49 -3.52
C LEU A 79 -29.64 18.08 -3.51
N LEU A 80 -29.06 18.46 -4.65
CA LEU A 80 -27.64 18.80 -4.79
C LEU A 80 -27.31 20.27 -4.49
N ASP A 81 -28.26 21.20 -4.60
CA ASP A 81 -28.00 22.64 -4.46
C ASP A 81 -28.55 23.24 -3.16
N GLY A 82 -29.42 22.53 -2.43
CA GLY A 82 -30.15 23.06 -1.28
C GLY A 82 -29.91 22.34 0.05
N ALA A 83 -30.77 22.62 1.03
CA ALA A 83 -30.81 21.92 2.33
C ALA A 83 -31.29 20.46 2.22
N GLY A 84 -31.80 20.05 1.04
CA GLY A 84 -32.24 18.69 0.75
C GLY A 84 -31.13 17.65 0.93
N THR A 85 -29.86 17.99 0.62
CA THR A 85 -28.70 17.12 0.87
C THR A 85 -28.61 16.70 2.34
N TYR A 86 -28.74 17.65 3.28
CA TYR A 86 -28.64 17.37 4.72
C TYR A 86 -29.79 16.48 5.19
N VAL A 87 -31.02 16.83 4.80
CA VAL A 87 -32.22 16.09 5.24
C VAL A 87 -32.20 14.67 4.71
N VAL A 88 -31.97 14.49 3.41
CA VAL A 88 -31.92 13.16 2.79
C VAL A 88 -30.73 12.36 3.33
N GLY A 89 -29.57 13.00 3.47
CA GLY A 89 -28.37 12.38 4.03
C GLY A 89 -28.58 11.88 5.47
N ALA A 90 -29.15 12.73 6.33
CA ALA A 90 -29.43 12.40 7.72
C ALA A 90 -30.50 11.31 7.85
N LEU A 91 -31.59 11.38 7.07
CA LEU A 91 -32.65 10.36 7.07
C LEU A 91 -32.14 9.01 6.56
N ALA A 92 -31.35 9.00 5.48
CA ALA A 92 -30.75 7.78 4.95
C ALA A 92 -29.80 7.14 5.97
N LEU A 93 -28.95 7.95 6.63
CA LEU A 93 -28.02 7.47 7.65
C LEU A 93 -28.75 6.94 8.89
N ALA A 94 -29.75 7.67 9.40
CA ALA A 94 -30.55 7.24 10.54
C ALA A 94 -31.35 5.96 10.24
N GLY A 95 -31.97 5.89 9.06
CA GLY A 95 -32.68 4.69 8.58
C GLY A 95 -31.76 3.48 8.44
N ALA A 96 -30.55 3.67 7.90
CA ALA A 96 -29.54 2.62 7.82
C ALA A 96 -29.14 2.09 9.20
N VAL A 97 -28.85 2.99 10.16
CA VAL A 97 -28.51 2.58 11.54
C VAL A 97 -29.70 1.86 12.21
N ALA A 98 -30.92 2.33 12.00
CA ALA A 98 -32.11 1.68 12.54
C ALA A 98 -32.29 0.25 11.99
N LEU A 99 -32.13 0.07 10.68
CA LEU A 99 -32.18 -1.25 10.03
C LEU A 99 -31.08 -2.18 10.54
N LEU A 100 -29.83 -1.69 10.66
CA LEU A 100 -28.69 -2.49 11.13
C LEU A 100 -28.81 -2.92 12.60
N ARG A 101 -29.59 -2.19 13.40
CA ARG A 101 -29.87 -2.54 14.81
C ARG A 101 -31.06 -3.47 14.98
N ALA A 102 -31.93 -3.56 13.98
CA ALA A 102 -33.13 -4.39 14.08
C ALA A 102 -32.77 -5.88 13.97
N GLN A 103 -33.37 -6.70 14.82
CA GLN A 103 -33.16 -8.15 14.82
C GLN A 103 -34.26 -8.83 13.98
N GLY A 104 -33.90 -9.89 13.25
CA GLY A 104 -34.87 -10.71 12.51
C GLY A 104 -35.36 -10.14 11.16
N LEU A 105 -34.68 -9.12 10.61
CA LEU A 105 -35.02 -8.61 9.28
C LEU A 105 -34.69 -9.60 8.16
N ALA A 106 -35.47 -9.50 7.07
CA ALA A 106 -35.13 -10.16 5.82
C ALA A 106 -33.75 -9.69 5.33
N LEU A 107 -32.93 -10.63 4.86
CA LEU A 107 -31.54 -10.37 4.43
C LEU A 107 -31.45 -9.20 3.44
N PHE A 108 -32.41 -9.06 2.53
CA PHE A 108 -32.48 -7.96 1.58
C PHE A 108 -32.53 -6.56 2.24
N LEU A 109 -33.34 -6.39 3.29
CA LEU A 109 -33.44 -5.11 4.03
C LEU A 109 -32.16 -4.79 4.78
N GLU A 110 -31.49 -5.82 5.32
CA GLU A 110 -30.18 -5.67 5.94
C GLU A 110 -29.11 -5.24 4.91
N GLN A 111 -29.16 -5.80 3.69
CA GLN A 111 -28.23 -5.44 2.62
C GLN A 111 -28.47 -4.03 2.05
N ILE A 112 -29.71 -3.51 2.07
CA ILE A 112 -30.02 -2.11 1.69
C ILE A 112 -29.41 -1.11 2.67
N ALA A 113 -29.32 -1.48 3.96
CA ALA A 113 -28.81 -0.59 4.98
C ALA A 113 -27.35 -0.16 4.72
N ILE A 114 -26.55 -1.02 4.07
CA ILE A 114 -25.13 -0.75 3.79
C ILE A 114 -24.97 0.39 2.74
N PRO A 115 -25.55 0.30 1.52
CA PRO A 115 -25.56 1.43 0.58
C PRO A 115 -26.22 2.68 1.16
N ALA A 116 -27.31 2.54 1.92
CA ALA A 116 -27.98 3.69 2.55
C ALA A 116 -27.05 4.40 3.55
N LEU A 117 -26.25 3.65 4.31
CA LEU A 117 -25.24 4.19 5.21
C LEU A 117 -24.18 5.00 4.45
N PHE A 118 -23.60 4.41 3.40
CA PHE A 118 -22.59 5.09 2.58
C PHE A 118 -23.14 6.31 1.86
N THR A 119 -24.35 6.21 1.31
CA THR A 119 -25.04 7.31 0.63
C THR A 119 -25.35 8.44 1.60
N GLY A 120 -25.88 8.12 2.78
CA GLY A 120 -26.16 9.11 3.83
C GLY A 120 -24.90 9.83 4.30
N GLY A 121 -23.83 9.07 4.57
CA GLY A 121 -22.53 9.62 4.94
C GLY A 121 -21.92 10.50 3.84
N TRP A 122 -21.98 10.06 2.57
CA TRP A 122 -21.48 10.82 1.43
C TRP A 122 -22.25 12.13 1.22
N LEU A 123 -23.59 12.09 1.24
CA LEU A 123 -24.43 13.28 1.06
C LEU A 123 -24.20 14.31 2.17
N LEU A 124 -24.10 13.86 3.42
CA LEU A 124 -23.76 14.74 4.54
C LEU A 124 -22.35 15.32 4.37
N GLY A 125 -21.39 14.51 3.91
CA GLY A 125 -20.03 14.97 3.67
C GLY A 125 -19.94 16.00 2.57
N PHE A 126 -20.59 15.74 1.44
CA PHE A 126 -20.70 16.67 0.33
C PHE A 126 -21.34 18.00 0.78
N ALA A 127 -22.45 17.95 1.53
CA ALA A 127 -23.14 19.14 2.00
C ALA A 127 -22.27 19.98 2.95
N LEU A 128 -21.65 19.33 3.95
CA LEU A 128 -20.81 20.02 4.93
C LEU A 128 -19.59 20.69 4.30
N VAL A 129 -18.99 20.05 3.28
CA VAL A 129 -17.84 20.60 2.54
C VAL A 129 -18.26 21.72 1.60
N ARG A 130 -19.44 21.62 0.99
CA ARG A 130 -20.00 22.65 0.09
C ARG A 130 -20.30 23.95 0.85
N ASP A 131 -20.92 23.85 2.03
CA ASP A 131 -21.49 25.02 2.72
C ASP A 131 -20.62 25.57 3.86
N GLY A 132 -19.61 24.83 4.31
CA GLY A 132 -18.85 25.13 5.52
C GLY A 132 -17.33 25.11 5.34
N PRO A 133 -16.58 25.65 6.30
CA PRO A 133 -15.13 25.56 6.28
C PRO A 133 -14.70 24.09 6.45
N HIS A 134 -13.68 23.68 5.69
CA HIS A 134 -13.21 22.29 5.65
C HIS A 134 -12.92 21.67 7.03
N LEU A 135 -12.41 22.47 7.98
CA LEU A 135 -12.14 22.00 9.34
C LEU A 135 -13.43 21.57 10.07
N LEU A 136 -14.47 22.43 10.04
CA LEU A 136 -15.74 22.10 10.70
C LEU A 136 -16.44 20.96 9.99
N ALA A 137 -16.35 20.90 8.66
CA ALA A 137 -16.90 19.80 7.88
C ALA A 137 -16.26 18.46 8.28
N ALA A 138 -14.92 18.39 8.29
CA ALA A 138 -14.18 17.19 8.65
C ALA A 138 -14.43 16.77 10.12
N ALA A 139 -14.46 17.73 11.05
CA ALA A 139 -14.70 17.45 12.46
C ALA A 139 -16.13 16.94 12.70
N THR A 140 -17.12 17.55 12.05
CA THR A 140 -18.53 17.13 12.15
C THR A 140 -18.73 15.74 11.56
N LEU A 141 -18.13 15.46 10.39
CA LEU A 141 -18.17 14.12 9.80
C LEU A 141 -17.48 13.07 10.65
N LEU A 142 -16.35 13.41 11.29
CA LEU A 142 -15.66 12.51 12.20
C LEU A 142 -16.58 12.14 13.37
N LEU A 143 -17.23 13.12 13.99
CA LEU A 143 -18.18 12.90 15.09
C LEU A 143 -19.37 12.04 14.65
N ILE A 144 -19.96 12.32 13.49
CA ILE A 144 -21.03 11.50 12.91
C ILE A 144 -20.56 10.06 12.70
N THR A 145 -19.37 9.87 12.11
CA THR A 145 -18.80 8.54 11.84
C THR A 145 -18.57 7.76 13.13
N LEU A 146 -18.03 8.39 14.18
CA LEU A 146 -17.83 7.76 15.49
C LEU A 146 -19.17 7.42 16.16
N ALA A 147 -20.18 8.29 16.06
CA ALA A 147 -21.52 8.04 16.59
C ALA A 147 -22.19 6.84 15.89
N VAL A 148 -22.07 6.75 14.56
CA VAL A 148 -22.54 5.61 13.78
C VAL A 148 -21.79 4.33 14.17
N ALA A 149 -20.47 4.39 14.32
CA ALA A 149 -19.67 3.23 14.73
C ALA A 149 -20.07 2.71 16.12
N ALA A 150 -20.43 3.61 17.04
CA ALA A 150 -20.95 3.24 18.36
C ALA A 150 -22.35 2.62 18.30
N ALA A 151 -23.20 3.07 17.38
CA ALA A 151 -24.59 2.61 17.26
C ALA A 151 -24.75 1.26 16.53
N VAL A 152 -23.88 0.98 15.56
CA VAL A 152 -23.93 -0.21 14.70
C VAL A 152 -23.41 -1.45 15.45
N PRO A 153 -24.13 -2.59 15.49
CA PRO A 153 -23.67 -3.80 16.18
C PRO A 153 -22.63 -4.62 15.40
N GLN A 154 -22.58 -4.52 14.07
CA GLN A 154 -21.73 -5.36 13.22
C GLN A 154 -20.24 -4.99 13.34
N HIS A 155 -19.39 -5.93 13.77
CA HIS A 155 -17.96 -5.70 13.97
C HIS A 155 -17.21 -5.34 12.68
N TRP A 156 -17.50 -6.01 11.55
CA TRP A 156 -16.83 -5.74 10.27
C TRP A 156 -17.11 -4.31 9.78
N LEU A 157 -18.34 -3.81 10.00
CA LEU A 157 -18.74 -2.46 9.62
C LEU A 157 -18.07 -1.41 10.52
N ARG A 158 -17.94 -1.69 11.82
CA ARG A 158 -17.13 -0.86 12.73
C ARG A 158 -15.68 -0.76 12.30
N THR A 159 -15.10 -1.82 11.72
CA THR A 159 -13.76 -1.77 11.14
C THR A 159 -13.69 -0.83 9.95
N LEU A 160 -14.65 -0.87 9.02
CA LEU A 160 -14.68 0.09 7.91
C LEU A 160 -14.85 1.54 8.41
N LEU A 161 -15.75 1.76 9.36
CA LEU A 161 -15.97 3.08 9.96
C LEU A 161 -14.75 3.57 10.74
N GLY A 162 -13.98 2.68 11.38
CA GLY A 162 -12.72 3.03 12.02
C GLY A 162 -11.66 3.50 11.03
N GLY A 163 -11.60 2.88 9.84
CA GLY A 163 -10.75 3.35 8.75
C GLY A 163 -11.18 4.72 8.20
N ALA A 164 -12.50 4.91 7.99
CA ALA A 164 -13.04 6.21 7.59
C ALA A 164 -12.78 7.30 8.64
N ALA A 165 -12.95 6.98 9.93
CA ALA A 165 -12.65 7.88 11.03
C ALA A 165 -11.17 8.28 11.06
N ALA A 166 -10.24 7.36 10.79
CA ALA A 166 -8.81 7.70 10.70
C ALA A 166 -8.52 8.68 9.56
N GLY A 167 -9.14 8.50 8.39
CA GLY A 167 -9.02 9.42 7.26
C GLY A 167 -9.59 10.81 7.56
N LEU A 168 -10.79 10.88 8.13
CA LEU A 168 -11.41 12.14 8.57
C LEU A 168 -10.59 12.81 9.67
N TRP A 169 -10.03 12.04 10.60
CA TRP A 169 -9.15 12.54 11.64
C TRP A 169 -7.86 13.12 11.04
N ALA A 170 -7.21 12.44 10.10
CA ALA A 170 -6.03 12.95 9.41
C ALA A 170 -6.35 14.25 8.64
N TRP A 171 -7.54 14.32 8.02
CA TRP A 171 -8.03 15.52 7.36
C TRP A 171 -8.28 16.67 8.36
N THR A 172 -8.89 16.42 9.53
CA THR A 172 -9.07 17.48 10.55
C THR A 172 -7.74 18.09 10.99
N VAL A 173 -6.71 17.25 11.23
CA VAL A 173 -5.38 17.72 11.60
C VAL A 173 -4.73 18.50 10.46
N GLY A 174 -4.80 18.00 9.23
CA GLY A 174 -4.31 18.70 8.05
C GLY A 174 -5.01 20.04 7.81
N ALA A 175 -6.34 20.10 7.95
CA ALA A 175 -7.13 21.32 7.78
C ALA A 175 -6.83 22.35 8.88
N THR A 176 -6.65 21.90 10.13
CA THR A 176 -6.21 22.77 11.24
C THR A 176 -4.85 23.38 10.92
N TRP A 177 -3.90 22.55 10.48
CA TRP A 177 -2.56 23.02 10.18
C TRP A 177 -2.51 23.99 9.00
N HIS A 178 -3.25 23.69 7.93
CA HIS A 178 -3.37 24.56 6.77
C HIS A 178 -3.92 25.94 7.15
N HIS A 179 -4.93 25.98 8.02
CA HIS A 179 -5.45 27.24 8.55
C HIS A 179 -4.39 28.05 9.32
N LEU A 180 -3.46 27.38 10.02
CA LEU A 180 -2.39 28.05 10.77
C LEU A 180 -1.21 28.50 9.88
N HIS A 181 -0.80 27.71 8.88
CA HIS A 181 0.47 27.90 8.17
C HIS A 181 0.35 28.23 6.67
N ARG A 182 -0.88 28.28 6.11
CA ARG A 182 -1.21 28.63 4.71
C ARG A 182 -0.56 27.77 3.59
N SER A 183 0.28 26.78 3.89
CA SER A 183 0.75 25.74 2.95
C SER A 183 0.42 24.33 3.44
N ILE A 184 0.26 23.38 2.50
CA ILE A 184 0.19 21.95 2.80
C ILE A 184 1.43 21.30 2.18
N ASP A 185 2.48 21.17 2.96
CA ASP A 185 3.69 20.46 2.60
C ASP A 185 3.62 18.99 3.03
N VAL A 186 4.41 18.13 2.37
CA VAL A 186 4.52 16.68 2.65
C VAL A 186 4.78 16.38 4.14
N THR A 187 5.52 17.24 4.82
CA THR A 187 5.82 17.14 6.26
C THR A 187 4.55 17.22 7.13
N ILE A 188 3.55 17.98 6.72
CA ILE A 188 2.28 18.12 7.46
C ILE A 188 1.47 16.84 7.34
N LEU A 189 1.37 16.28 6.14
CA LEU A 189 0.68 15.01 5.92
C LEU A 189 1.39 13.86 6.65
N TRP A 190 2.73 13.84 6.62
CA TRP A 190 3.53 12.94 7.44
C TRP A 190 3.18 13.10 8.92
N GLY A 191 3.20 14.32 9.46
CA GLY A 191 2.88 14.60 10.86
C GLY A 191 1.47 14.16 11.25
N ALA A 192 0.46 14.44 10.40
CA ALA A 192 -0.91 14.01 10.63
C ALA A 192 -1.01 12.49 10.75
N LEU A 193 -0.43 11.72 9.82
CA LEU A 193 -0.45 10.26 9.88
C LEU A 193 0.25 9.70 11.14
N HIS A 194 1.30 10.36 11.63
CA HIS A 194 1.99 9.97 12.86
C HIS A 194 1.18 10.26 14.12
N VAL A 195 0.47 11.39 14.16
CA VAL A 195 -0.44 11.67 15.27
C VAL A 195 -1.68 10.74 15.19
N ALA A 196 -2.10 10.31 14.00
CA ALA A 196 -3.11 9.27 13.83
C ALA A 196 -2.63 7.92 14.38
N LEU A 197 -1.36 7.56 14.15
CA LEU A 197 -0.74 6.37 14.73
C LEU A 197 -0.70 6.45 16.26
N LEU A 198 -0.30 7.60 16.83
CA LEU A 198 -0.31 7.81 18.28
C LEU A 198 -1.72 7.70 18.87
N THR A 199 -2.73 8.23 18.16
CA THR A 199 -4.13 8.09 18.53
C THR A 199 -4.56 6.63 18.57
N TRP A 200 -4.14 5.82 17.59
CA TRP A 200 -4.37 4.38 17.60
C TRP A 200 -3.71 3.66 18.79
N VAL A 201 -2.47 4.02 19.14
CA VAL A 201 -1.83 3.50 20.36
C VAL A 201 -2.65 3.86 21.62
N GLY A 202 -3.17 5.09 21.68
CA GLY A 202 -4.09 5.52 22.74
C GLY A 202 -5.39 4.70 22.76
N LEU A 203 -6.00 4.42 21.61
CA LEU A 203 -7.18 3.57 21.50
C LEU A 203 -6.92 2.15 22.01
N LEU A 204 -5.75 1.57 21.72
CA LEU A 204 -5.36 0.27 22.27
C LEU A 204 -5.18 0.31 23.79
N ALA A 205 -4.58 1.37 24.33
CA ALA A 205 -4.44 1.53 25.77
C ALA A 205 -5.82 1.65 26.46
N LEU A 206 -6.74 2.43 25.89
CA LEU A 206 -8.12 2.56 26.38
C LEU A 206 -8.88 1.22 26.27
N GLN A 207 -8.70 0.49 25.17
CA GLN A 207 -9.30 -0.82 24.98
C GLN A 207 -8.80 -1.81 26.04
N HIS A 208 -7.50 -1.81 26.34
CA HIS A 208 -6.92 -2.68 27.35
C HIS A 208 -7.42 -2.36 28.76
N GLN A 209 -7.52 -1.07 29.12
CA GLN A 209 -8.11 -0.63 30.38
C GLN A 209 -9.59 -1.01 30.51
N ALA A 210 -10.37 -0.77 29.45
CA ALA A 210 -11.79 -1.15 29.41
C ALA A 210 -11.99 -2.67 29.54
N LEU A 211 -11.09 -3.46 28.95
CA LEU A 211 -11.11 -4.92 29.07
C LEU A 211 -10.87 -5.36 30.52
N GLY A 212 -9.90 -4.76 31.22
CA GLY A 212 -9.65 -5.03 32.64
C GLY A 212 -10.82 -4.68 33.56
N GLN A 213 -11.66 -3.72 33.15
CA GLN A 213 -12.89 -3.33 33.85
C GLN A 213 -14.13 -4.11 33.39
N HIS A 214 -13.99 -5.12 32.51
CA HIS A 214 -15.09 -5.87 31.91
C HIS A 214 -16.14 -4.97 31.23
N ASN A 215 -15.69 -3.83 30.66
CA ASN A 215 -16.55 -2.84 30.04
C ASN A 215 -16.81 -3.18 28.57
N ARG A 216 -18.09 -3.09 28.15
CA ARG A 216 -18.51 -3.31 26.75
C ARG A 216 -17.85 -2.37 25.75
N LEU A 217 -17.30 -1.24 26.19
CA LEU A 217 -16.49 -0.36 25.35
C LEU A 217 -15.30 -1.08 24.71
N ALA A 218 -14.69 -2.08 25.36
CA ALA A 218 -13.60 -2.85 24.77
C ALA A 218 -14.01 -3.56 23.47
N VAL A 219 -15.28 -4.03 23.40
CA VAL A 219 -15.85 -4.69 22.21
C VAL A 219 -16.08 -3.70 21.06
N ALA A 220 -16.36 -2.43 21.38
CA ALA A 220 -16.54 -1.38 20.38
C ALA A 220 -15.20 -0.84 19.85
N LEU A 221 -14.22 -0.63 20.74
CA LEU A 221 -12.92 -0.07 20.41
C LEU A 221 -12.07 -1.01 19.55
N GLU A 222 -12.14 -2.32 19.79
CA GLU A 222 -11.34 -3.33 19.10
C GLU A 222 -11.48 -3.29 17.55
N PRO A 223 -12.69 -3.43 16.97
CA PRO A 223 -12.85 -3.37 15.52
C PRO A 223 -12.56 -1.98 14.96
N LEU A 224 -12.86 -0.91 15.69
CA LEU A 224 -12.59 0.47 15.29
C LEU A 224 -11.08 0.73 15.17
N ALA A 225 -10.31 0.34 16.19
CA ALA A 225 -8.85 0.45 16.20
C ALA A 225 -8.20 -0.40 15.09
N CYS A 226 -8.78 -1.57 14.77
CA CYS A 226 -8.34 -2.40 13.65
C CYS A 226 -8.45 -1.66 12.31
N GLY A 227 -9.60 -1.02 12.04
CA GLY A 227 -9.79 -0.23 10.82
C GLY A 227 -8.86 0.98 10.76
N TRP A 228 -8.69 1.65 11.90
CA TRP A 228 -7.87 2.83 12.03
C TRP A 228 -6.42 2.58 11.63
N VAL A 229 -5.78 1.53 12.18
CA VAL A 229 -4.37 1.25 11.86
C VAL A 229 -4.17 0.84 10.40
N VAL A 230 -5.12 0.11 9.82
CA VAL A 230 -5.05 -0.25 8.40
C VAL A 230 -5.09 1.01 7.53
N ALA A 231 -6.00 1.96 7.82
CA ALA A 231 -6.06 3.22 7.09
C ALA A 231 -4.78 4.07 7.26
N VAL A 232 -4.22 4.14 8.47
CA VAL A 232 -2.94 4.84 8.73
C VAL A 232 -1.79 4.20 7.94
N LEU A 233 -1.69 2.86 7.93
CA LEU A 233 -0.66 2.14 7.18
C LEU A 233 -0.81 2.32 5.67
N CYS A 234 -2.03 2.31 5.15
CA CYS A 234 -2.31 2.64 3.74
C CYS A 234 -1.90 4.08 3.41
N GLY A 235 -2.23 5.04 4.27
CA GLY A 235 -1.82 6.45 4.09
C GLY A 235 -0.30 6.63 4.10
N LEU A 236 0.40 5.94 5.01
CA LEU A 236 1.87 5.96 5.04
C LEU A 236 2.50 5.28 3.81
N ALA A 237 1.91 4.19 3.32
CA ALA A 237 2.34 3.52 2.10
C ALA A 237 2.15 4.41 0.87
N GLN A 238 0.99 5.08 0.76
CA GLN A 238 0.72 6.05 -0.30
C GLN A 238 1.71 7.23 -0.24
N LEU A 239 1.95 7.78 0.95
CA LEU A 239 2.91 8.87 1.15
C LEU A 239 4.35 8.45 0.78
N SER A 240 4.69 7.17 0.91
CA SER A 240 6.00 6.66 0.53
C SER A 240 6.22 6.54 -0.99
N GLY A 241 5.17 6.64 -1.80
CA GLY A 241 5.20 6.48 -3.26
C GLY A 241 4.90 5.05 -3.75
N MET A 242 4.96 4.84 -5.06
CA MET A 242 4.74 3.53 -5.70
C MET A 242 5.88 2.56 -5.41
N THR A 243 5.60 1.26 -5.32
CA THR A 243 6.64 0.21 -5.16
C THR A 243 7.19 -0.29 -6.51
N PHE A 244 8.48 -0.65 -6.53
CA PHE A 244 9.32 -1.04 -7.70
C PHE A 244 8.72 -2.09 -8.67
N MET A 245 7.74 -2.90 -8.26
CA MET A 245 7.11 -3.90 -9.14
C MET A 245 5.75 -3.47 -9.69
N LEU A 246 5.03 -2.61 -8.97
CA LEU A 246 3.66 -2.27 -9.34
C LEU A 246 3.61 -1.28 -10.50
N ALA A 247 4.57 -0.34 -10.56
CA ALA A 247 4.66 0.63 -11.66
C ALA A 247 4.95 -0.03 -13.02
N GLY A 248 5.75 -1.11 -13.03
CA GLY A 248 6.05 -1.88 -14.24
C GLY A 248 4.87 -2.72 -14.74
N VAL A 249 4.05 -3.27 -13.83
CA VAL A 249 2.88 -4.10 -14.16
C VAL A 249 1.66 -3.26 -14.55
N LEU A 250 1.40 -2.16 -13.83
CA LEU A 250 0.27 -1.28 -14.12
C LEU A 250 0.54 -0.30 -15.27
N GLY A 251 1.72 -0.36 -15.87
CA GLY A 251 2.08 0.42 -17.05
C GLY A 251 2.09 1.92 -16.80
N GLY A 252 2.95 2.37 -15.87
CA GLY A 252 3.41 3.76 -15.70
C GLY A 252 2.35 4.86 -15.82
N SER A 253 2.06 5.53 -14.70
CA SER A 253 1.34 6.82 -14.62
C SER A 253 -0.04 6.86 -15.28
N GLY A 254 -1.04 6.32 -14.59
CA GLY A 254 -2.46 6.55 -14.88
C GLY A 254 -3.26 6.81 -13.60
N GLY A 255 -3.34 8.08 -13.19
CA GLY A 255 -4.44 8.66 -12.41
C GLY A 255 -4.52 8.42 -10.90
N LEU A 256 -4.21 7.22 -10.38
CA LEU A 256 -4.40 6.92 -8.94
C LEU A 256 -3.15 7.09 -8.07
N TRP A 257 -1.97 7.01 -8.68
CA TRP A 257 -0.68 6.96 -7.99
C TRP A 257 0.33 7.93 -8.56
N GLU A 258 -0.13 8.90 -9.35
CA GLU A 258 0.68 10.02 -9.77
C GLU A 258 1.23 10.66 -8.49
N PRO A 259 2.56 10.64 -8.27
CA PRO A 259 3.14 11.43 -7.20
C PRO A 259 2.59 12.82 -7.41
N ALA A 260 1.98 13.41 -6.39
CA ALA A 260 1.76 14.83 -6.39
C ALA A 260 3.13 15.45 -6.72
N ASN A 261 3.30 15.89 -7.98
CA ASN A 261 4.46 16.64 -8.46
C ASN A 261 4.40 18.04 -7.86
N HIS A 262 4.21 18.10 -6.54
CA HIS A 262 4.22 19.29 -5.74
C HIS A 262 5.61 19.37 -5.16
N THR A 263 6.48 20.04 -5.92
CA THR A 263 7.48 20.95 -5.37
C THR A 263 8.22 20.40 -4.15
N THR A 264 9.10 19.42 -4.35
CA THR A 264 10.38 19.47 -3.63
C THR A 264 11.20 20.59 -4.25
N GLY A 265 10.78 21.83 -3.96
CA GLY A 265 11.55 23.02 -4.26
C GLY A 265 12.89 22.91 -3.55
N SER A 266 13.95 23.01 -4.35
CA SER A 266 15.24 23.63 -4.03
C SER A 266 15.63 23.62 -2.54
N GLY A 267 16.50 22.69 -2.18
CA GLY A 267 17.21 22.75 -0.92
C GLY A 267 17.82 21.42 -0.55
N ALA A 268 18.98 21.11 -1.12
CA ALA A 268 19.97 20.30 -0.41
C ALA A 268 20.40 21.10 0.84
N SER A 269 19.56 21.13 1.87
CA SER A 269 19.97 21.59 3.19
C SER A 269 20.60 20.38 3.88
N SER A 270 21.87 20.53 4.29
CA SER A 270 22.63 19.52 5.02
C SER A 270 22.13 19.32 6.47
N LEU A 271 20.85 19.58 6.72
CA LEU A 271 20.20 19.45 8.02
C LEU A 271 19.32 18.20 7.97
N VAL A 272 19.51 17.31 8.94
CA VAL A 272 18.62 16.16 9.12
C VAL A 272 17.20 16.68 9.30
N SER A 273 16.28 16.24 8.45
CA SER A 273 14.88 16.65 8.52
C SER A 273 14.20 16.00 9.74
N VAL A 274 13.21 16.69 10.32
CA VAL A 274 12.41 16.18 11.45
C VAL A 274 11.83 14.78 11.17
N ASN A 275 11.48 14.50 9.91
CA ASN A 275 10.93 13.23 9.48
C ASN A 275 11.93 12.07 9.64
N GLN A 276 13.21 12.30 9.35
CA GLN A 276 14.26 11.29 9.50
C GLN A 276 14.52 10.97 10.97
N VAL A 277 14.64 12.00 11.81
CA VAL A 277 14.80 11.82 13.26
C VAL A 277 13.58 11.11 13.84
N GLY A 278 12.38 11.54 13.45
CA GLY A 278 11.12 10.93 13.88
C GLY A 278 11.03 9.45 13.51
N SER A 279 11.37 9.10 12.27
CA SER A 279 11.39 7.70 11.81
C SER A 279 12.38 6.85 12.62
N VAL A 280 13.62 7.33 12.81
CA VAL A 280 14.62 6.63 13.65
C VAL A 280 14.12 6.44 15.08
N ALA A 281 13.52 7.47 15.68
CA ALA A 281 12.95 7.39 17.03
C ALA A 281 11.84 6.32 17.12
N LEU A 282 10.97 6.22 16.11
CA LEU A 282 9.92 5.21 16.04
C LEU A 282 10.48 3.79 15.85
N VAL A 283 11.56 3.63 15.08
CA VAL A 283 12.27 2.35 14.99
C VAL A 283 12.82 1.93 16.35
N LEU A 284 13.47 2.85 17.07
CA LEU A 284 13.99 2.57 18.41
C LEU A 284 12.87 2.23 19.39
N ALA A 285 11.73 2.93 19.31
CA ALA A 285 10.53 2.61 20.09
C ALA A 285 9.99 1.21 19.74
N ALA A 286 9.97 0.83 18.46
CA ALA A 286 9.57 -0.50 18.01
C ALA A 286 10.48 -1.58 18.61
N GLY A 287 11.79 -1.37 18.58
CA GLY A 287 12.79 -2.25 19.20
C GLY A 287 12.56 -2.39 20.70
N TRP A 288 12.30 -1.29 21.40
CA TRP A 288 12.02 -1.29 22.84
C TRP A 288 10.75 -2.08 23.18
N VAL A 289 9.65 -1.89 22.44
CA VAL A 289 8.40 -2.66 22.60
C VAL A 289 8.68 -4.16 22.40
N ALA A 290 9.37 -4.51 21.32
CA ALA A 290 9.67 -5.91 20.98
C ALA A 290 10.58 -6.58 22.03
N GLN A 291 11.62 -5.90 22.52
CA GLN A 291 12.55 -6.42 23.54
C GLN A 291 11.91 -6.58 24.92
N ARG A 292 10.89 -5.78 25.24
CA ARG A 292 10.11 -5.94 26.47
C ARG A 292 9.26 -7.20 26.43
N ALA A 293 8.61 -7.46 25.30
CA ALA A 293 7.75 -8.63 25.12
C ALA A 293 8.54 -9.92 24.90
N TRP A 294 9.65 -9.87 24.18
CA TRP A 294 10.43 -11.05 23.79
C TRP A 294 11.88 -10.95 24.27
N PRO A 295 12.23 -11.63 25.40
CA PRO A 295 13.58 -11.61 25.96
C PRO A 295 14.67 -12.08 24.97
N ALA A 296 14.32 -12.93 24.00
CA ALA A 296 15.23 -13.38 22.95
C ALA A 296 15.82 -12.22 22.11
N LEU A 297 15.14 -11.08 22.02
CA LEU A 297 15.60 -9.91 21.29
C LEU A 297 16.59 -9.02 22.07
N ARG A 298 16.99 -9.40 23.29
CA ARG A 298 17.97 -8.65 24.10
C ARG A 298 19.43 -9.02 23.79
N GLN A 299 19.65 -9.74 22.71
CA GLN A 299 20.96 -10.20 22.26
C GLN A 299 21.65 -9.15 21.39
N PRO A 300 22.99 -9.14 21.32
CA PRO A 300 23.73 -8.16 20.50
C PRO A 300 23.38 -8.24 19.01
N GLN A 301 23.04 -9.42 18.49
CA GLN A 301 22.59 -9.61 17.11
C GLN A 301 21.27 -8.87 16.82
N ALA A 302 20.35 -8.85 17.78
CA ALA A 302 19.09 -8.11 17.66
C ALA A 302 19.30 -6.59 17.75
N ALA A 303 20.29 -6.13 18.53
CA ALA A 303 20.71 -4.73 18.52
C ALA A 303 21.30 -4.31 17.16
N ALA A 304 22.11 -5.17 16.54
CA ALA A 304 22.63 -4.93 15.19
C ALA A 304 21.51 -4.90 14.13
N LEU A 305 20.52 -5.79 14.23
CA LEU A 305 19.31 -5.74 13.40
C LEU A 305 18.55 -4.42 13.57
N LEU A 306 18.35 -3.98 14.82
CA LEU A 306 17.69 -2.71 15.12
C LEU A 306 18.45 -1.52 14.53
N LEU A 307 19.78 -1.55 14.57
CA LEU A 307 20.63 -0.53 13.94
C LEU A 307 20.42 -0.48 12.43
N VAL A 308 20.38 -1.64 11.75
CA VAL A 308 20.08 -1.71 10.31
C VAL A 308 18.70 -1.10 10.01
N LEU A 309 17.68 -1.48 10.80
CA LEU A 309 16.33 -0.92 10.64
C LEU A 309 16.30 0.60 10.91
N ALA A 310 17.11 1.11 11.84
CA ALA A 310 17.21 2.54 12.13
C ALA A 310 17.88 3.29 10.97
N VAL A 311 18.94 2.73 10.38
CA VAL A 311 19.56 3.27 9.16
C VAL A 311 18.54 3.30 8.01
N LEU A 312 17.79 2.22 7.79
CA LEU A 312 16.73 2.21 6.78
C LEU A 312 15.64 3.25 7.10
N GLY A 313 15.23 3.37 8.37
CA GLY A 313 14.27 4.37 8.82
C GLY A 313 14.72 5.81 8.59
N PHE A 314 16.04 6.08 8.67
CA PHE A 314 16.61 7.38 8.32
C PHE A 314 16.44 7.69 6.82
N PHE A 315 16.69 6.72 5.93
CA PHE A 315 16.51 6.93 4.49
C PHE A 315 15.05 6.89 4.05
N MET A 316 14.18 6.22 4.81
CA MET A 316 12.77 6.00 4.52
C MET A 316 11.91 6.52 5.69
N PRO A 317 11.53 7.82 5.72
CA PRO A 317 10.92 8.44 6.90
C PRO A 317 9.55 7.89 7.32
N THR A 318 8.85 7.15 6.47
CA THR A 318 7.57 6.48 6.81
C THR A 318 7.77 5.09 7.40
N LEU A 319 8.94 4.48 7.25
CA LEU A 319 9.22 3.10 7.65
C LEU A 319 9.14 2.90 9.17
N GLY A 320 9.60 3.87 9.96
CA GLY A 320 9.60 3.78 11.42
C GLY A 320 8.20 3.57 12.01
N ALA A 321 7.19 4.24 11.48
CA ALA A 321 5.80 4.07 11.89
C ALA A 321 5.26 2.66 11.60
N ALA A 322 5.55 2.12 10.41
CA ALA A 322 5.13 0.76 10.05
C ALA A 322 5.81 -0.30 10.95
N LEU A 323 7.10 -0.12 11.26
CA LEU A 323 7.83 -1.01 12.16
C LEU A 323 7.32 -0.94 13.60
N LEU A 324 6.94 0.26 14.09
CA LEU A 324 6.30 0.41 15.40
C LEU A 324 4.94 -0.29 15.45
N ALA A 325 4.10 -0.08 14.42
CA ALA A 325 2.81 -0.78 14.31
C ALA A 325 3.00 -2.30 14.26
N LEU A 326 4.00 -2.79 13.52
CA LEU A 326 4.36 -4.21 13.46
C LEU A 326 4.80 -4.75 14.83
N ALA A 327 5.64 -4.02 15.58
CA ALA A 327 6.08 -4.43 16.90
C ALA A 327 4.92 -4.48 17.91
N ILE A 328 4.03 -3.48 17.91
CA ILE A 328 2.87 -3.44 18.81
C ILE A 328 1.89 -4.58 18.46
N THR A 329 1.56 -4.75 17.18
CA THR A 329 0.61 -5.79 16.74
C THR A 329 1.17 -7.19 16.89
N GLY A 330 2.46 -7.40 16.64
CA GLY A 330 3.14 -8.68 16.85
C GLY A 330 3.20 -9.08 18.32
N THR A 331 3.58 -8.15 19.21
CA THR A 331 3.67 -8.44 20.65
C THR A 331 2.30 -8.59 21.32
N THR A 332 1.24 -8.01 20.74
CA THR A 332 -0.16 -8.19 21.19
C THR A 332 -0.90 -9.30 20.44
N GLN A 333 -0.21 -10.14 19.65
CA GLN A 333 -0.76 -11.28 18.90
C GLN A 333 -1.86 -10.93 17.88
N ARG A 334 -1.88 -9.70 17.36
CA ARG A 334 -2.79 -9.23 16.31
C ARG A 334 -2.24 -9.58 14.92
N TRP A 335 -2.03 -10.87 14.66
CA TRP A 335 -1.26 -11.36 13.50
C TRP A 335 -1.74 -10.86 12.13
N ARG A 336 -3.05 -10.66 11.95
CA ARG A 336 -3.59 -10.07 10.71
C ARG A 336 -3.16 -8.62 10.52
N GLN A 337 -3.18 -7.82 11.59
CA GLN A 337 -2.72 -6.43 11.55
C GLN A 337 -1.18 -6.37 11.41
N ALA A 338 -0.47 -7.28 12.07
CA ALA A 338 0.98 -7.44 11.91
C ALA A 338 1.34 -7.76 10.46
N ALA A 339 0.60 -8.64 9.78
CA ALA A 339 0.81 -8.93 8.36
C ALA A 339 0.60 -7.69 7.47
N VAL A 340 -0.43 -6.88 7.75
CA VAL A 340 -0.65 -5.61 7.04
C VAL A 340 0.49 -4.62 7.31
N ALA A 341 0.96 -4.50 8.55
CA ALA A 341 2.10 -3.63 8.89
C ALA A 341 3.40 -4.08 8.22
N ALA A 342 3.65 -5.40 8.15
CA ALA A 342 4.78 -5.97 7.44
C ALA A 342 4.69 -5.73 5.92
N LEU A 343 3.50 -5.87 5.34
CA LEU A 343 3.25 -5.57 3.92
C LEU A 343 3.47 -4.09 3.63
N ALA A 344 2.99 -3.19 4.50
CA ALA A 344 3.22 -1.76 4.38
C ALA A 344 4.71 -1.40 4.50
N ALA A 345 5.45 -2.02 5.42
CA ALA A 345 6.89 -1.83 5.53
C ALA A 345 7.61 -2.31 4.25
N ALA A 346 7.24 -3.48 3.70
CA ALA A 346 7.79 -3.98 2.44
C ALA A 346 7.49 -3.04 1.26
N TRP A 347 6.28 -2.45 1.23
CA TRP A 347 5.90 -1.44 0.24
C TRP A 347 6.82 -0.22 0.32
N MET A 348 7.04 0.33 1.52
CA MET A 348 7.90 1.51 1.74
C MET A 348 9.36 1.26 1.36
N VAL A 349 9.87 0.05 1.63
CA VAL A 349 11.20 -0.35 1.17
C VAL A 349 11.24 -0.40 -0.37
N GLY A 350 10.21 -0.96 -1.00
CA GLY A 350 10.11 -1.03 -2.45
C GLY A 350 9.92 0.33 -3.13
N SER A 351 9.37 1.33 -2.44
CA SER A 351 9.18 2.68 -2.98
C SER A 351 10.45 3.54 -2.95
N PHE A 352 11.44 3.16 -2.14
CA PHE A 352 12.73 3.86 -2.05
C PHE A 352 13.42 4.03 -3.41
N TYR A 353 13.20 3.09 -4.34
CA TYR A 353 13.68 3.18 -5.71
C TYR A 353 13.25 4.49 -6.41
N TYR A 354 12.02 4.93 -6.24
CA TYR A 354 11.46 6.11 -6.91
C TYR A 354 11.67 7.44 -6.15
N GLN A 355 12.23 7.42 -4.94
CA GLN A 355 12.43 8.64 -4.17
C GLN A 355 13.55 9.51 -4.75
N LEU A 356 13.22 10.71 -5.23
CA LEU A 356 14.18 11.60 -5.91
C LEU A 356 15.15 12.32 -4.96
N ALA A 357 14.95 12.22 -3.64
CA ALA A 357 15.78 12.89 -2.65
C ALA A 357 17.22 12.35 -2.57
N TRP A 358 17.48 11.15 -3.11
CA TRP A 358 18.77 10.47 -2.99
C TRP A 358 19.30 9.99 -4.35
N PRO A 359 20.60 10.14 -4.64
CA PRO A 359 21.23 9.55 -5.81
C PRO A 359 21.11 8.02 -5.82
N LEU A 360 21.02 7.43 -7.02
CA LEU A 360 20.85 5.98 -7.18
C LEU A 360 22.03 5.18 -6.58
N ALA A 361 23.26 5.71 -6.70
CA ALA A 361 24.45 5.12 -6.10
C ALA A 361 24.35 5.04 -4.56
N THR A 362 23.88 6.12 -3.91
CA THR A 362 23.67 6.13 -2.45
C THR A 362 22.64 5.08 -2.04
N LYS A 363 21.53 4.97 -2.76
CA LYS A 363 20.52 3.93 -2.49
C LYS A 363 21.10 2.53 -2.60
N ALA A 364 21.87 2.27 -3.66
CA ALA A 364 22.52 0.98 -3.89
C ALA A 364 23.51 0.64 -2.77
N MET A 365 24.35 1.59 -2.36
CA MET A 365 25.32 1.39 -1.27
C MET A 365 24.62 1.12 0.07
N VAL A 366 23.58 1.88 0.41
CA VAL A 366 22.81 1.68 1.65
C VAL A 366 22.15 0.32 1.68
N LEU A 367 21.47 -0.08 0.59
CA LEU A 367 20.81 -1.37 0.50
C LEU A 367 21.81 -2.53 0.52
N ALA A 368 22.93 -2.42 -0.20
CA ALA A 368 23.99 -3.42 -0.21
C ALA A 368 24.64 -3.56 1.17
N GLY A 369 24.95 -2.44 1.83
CA GLY A 369 25.52 -2.42 3.18
C GLY A 369 24.57 -3.04 4.21
N CYS A 370 23.29 -2.65 4.20
CA CYS A 370 22.27 -3.24 5.06
C CYS A 370 22.11 -4.74 4.78
N GLY A 371 22.05 -5.14 3.51
CA GLY A 371 21.95 -6.55 3.09
C GLY A 371 23.15 -7.38 3.52
N ALA A 372 24.37 -6.86 3.41
CA ALA A 372 25.59 -7.54 3.85
C ALA A 372 25.60 -7.75 5.37
N VAL A 373 25.22 -6.74 6.15
CA VAL A 373 25.11 -6.85 7.61
C VAL A 373 24.03 -7.88 7.99
N LEU A 374 22.84 -7.82 7.38
CA LEU A 374 21.79 -8.81 7.62
C LEU A 374 22.21 -10.23 7.24
N GLY A 375 22.92 -10.39 6.12
CA GLY A 375 23.48 -11.67 5.69
C GLY A 375 24.51 -12.22 6.67
N LEU A 376 25.39 -11.37 7.20
CA LEU A 376 26.36 -11.73 8.23
C LEU A 376 25.66 -12.16 9.53
N LEU A 377 24.63 -11.43 9.96
CA LEU A 377 23.83 -11.77 11.14
C LEU A 377 23.11 -13.12 10.95
N ALA A 378 22.51 -13.36 9.78
CA ALA A 378 21.87 -14.63 9.47
C ALA A 378 22.87 -15.79 9.44
N TRP A 379 24.04 -15.60 8.84
CA TRP A 379 25.09 -16.62 8.76
C TRP A 379 25.65 -17.00 10.14
N THR A 380 25.90 -16.00 10.99
CA THR A 380 26.37 -16.23 12.37
C THR A 380 25.32 -16.91 13.23
N ALA A 381 24.04 -16.56 13.08
CA ALA A 381 22.93 -17.23 13.76
C ALA A 381 22.78 -18.70 13.33
N LEU A 382 22.89 -18.99 12.02
CA LEU A 382 22.86 -20.36 11.48
C LEU A 382 24.02 -21.21 12.01
N ARG A 383 25.25 -20.67 12.05
CA ARG A 383 26.42 -21.37 12.60
C ARG A 383 26.27 -21.65 14.09
N ALA A 384 25.79 -20.66 14.86
CA ALA A 384 25.54 -20.85 16.29
C ALA A 384 24.52 -21.98 16.53
N ALA A 385 23.43 -22.04 15.77
CA ALA A 385 22.44 -23.11 15.87
C ALA A 385 23.02 -24.50 15.55
N GLN A 386 23.89 -24.61 14.55
CA GLN A 386 24.57 -25.86 14.17
C GLN A 386 25.55 -26.35 15.24
N HIS A 387 26.29 -25.45 15.88
CA HIS A 387 27.20 -25.80 16.98
C HIS A 387 26.44 -26.30 18.22
N THR A 388 25.30 -25.69 18.57
CA THR A 388 24.47 -26.17 19.68
C THR A 388 23.84 -27.53 19.39
N ALA A 389 23.41 -27.78 18.14
CA ALA A 389 22.84 -29.06 17.73
C ALA A 389 23.87 -30.22 17.73
N THR A 390 25.14 -29.92 17.49
CA THR A 390 26.24 -30.92 17.48
C THR A 390 26.86 -31.14 18.87
N ALA A 391 26.74 -30.17 19.78
CA ALA A 391 27.28 -30.24 21.14
C ALA A 391 26.31 -30.89 22.17
N GLN A 392 25.04 -31.12 21.82
CA GLN A 392 24.07 -31.77 22.72
C GLN A 392 24.23 -33.31 22.63
N PRO A 393 24.63 -34.03 23.69
CA PRO A 393 24.60 -35.49 23.70
C PRO A 393 23.14 -35.97 23.64
N ALA A 394 22.89 -37.11 22.99
CA ALA A 394 21.57 -37.69 22.72
C ALA A 394 20.72 -38.07 23.96
N HIS A 395 21.09 -37.64 25.18
CA HIS A 395 20.52 -38.10 26.44
C HIS A 395 20.16 -36.99 27.45
N SER A 396 19.90 -35.75 27.02
CA SER A 396 19.35 -34.72 27.93
C SER A 396 17.84 -34.52 27.71
N THR A 397 17.02 -35.25 28.46
CA THR A 397 15.56 -35.09 28.54
C THR A 397 15.16 -33.91 29.43
N ALA A 398 15.67 -32.70 29.14
CA ALA A 398 15.27 -31.48 29.84
C ALA A 398 14.07 -30.82 29.11
N PRO A 399 12.88 -30.72 29.72
CA PRO A 399 11.68 -30.16 29.07
C PRO A 399 11.86 -28.70 28.59
N ALA A 400 12.74 -27.94 29.25
CA ALA A 400 13.00 -26.54 28.93
C ALA A 400 13.74 -26.31 27.59
N ALA A 401 14.56 -27.28 27.15
CA ALA A 401 15.27 -27.20 25.87
C ALA A 401 14.34 -27.50 24.68
N GLN A 402 13.34 -28.37 24.88
CA GLN A 402 12.30 -28.65 23.88
C GLN A 402 11.30 -27.48 23.77
N ALA A 403 11.00 -26.79 24.88
CA ALA A 403 10.17 -25.58 24.87
C ALA A 403 10.85 -24.39 24.15
N ALA A 404 12.18 -24.24 24.28
CA ALA A 404 12.94 -23.23 23.53
C ALA A 404 12.97 -23.52 22.02
N GLY A 405 13.01 -24.80 21.62
CA GLY A 405 12.83 -25.22 20.22
C GLY A 405 11.41 -25.04 19.69
N ALA A 406 10.40 -25.19 20.55
CA ALA A 406 8.99 -25.01 20.21
C ALA A 406 8.58 -23.53 20.01
N ILE A 407 9.22 -22.59 20.72
CA ILE A 407 8.96 -21.14 20.53
C ILE A 407 9.59 -20.62 19.22
N GLY A 408 10.63 -21.28 18.71
CA GLY A 408 11.13 -21.06 17.34
C GLY A 408 10.25 -21.67 16.24
N ALA A 409 9.21 -22.44 16.59
CA ALA A 409 8.36 -23.17 15.67
C ALA A 409 7.03 -22.45 15.33
N ILE A 410 6.74 -21.30 15.92
CA ILE A 410 5.57 -20.49 15.56
C ILE A 410 5.97 -19.51 14.44
N GLY A 411 5.94 -20.00 13.20
CA GLY A 411 6.10 -19.16 12.01
C GLY A 411 6.70 -19.91 10.83
N ALA A 412 5.96 -20.89 10.30
CA ALA A 412 6.41 -21.85 9.29
C ALA A 412 7.53 -22.78 9.78
N THR A 413 7.39 -24.10 9.55
CA THR A 413 8.54 -25.00 9.69
C THR A 413 9.71 -24.41 8.89
N PRO A 414 10.98 -24.56 9.30
CA PRO A 414 12.11 -23.99 8.55
C PRO A 414 12.04 -24.38 7.06
N ARG A 415 11.47 -25.54 6.76
CA ARG A 415 11.10 -25.98 5.41
C ARG A 415 10.10 -25.06 4.71
N ILE A 416 8.95 -24.74 5.31
CA ILE A 416 7.95 -23.84 4.72
C ILE A 416 8.53 -22.43 4.53
N ALA A 417 9.32 -21.92 5.48
CA ALA A 417 9.98 -20.61 5.34
C ALA A 417 11.00 -20.60 4.17
N ILE A 418 11.79 -21.66 4.04
CA ILE A 418 12.70 -21.86 2.91
C ILE A 418 11.92 -21.97 1.60
N TRP A 419 10.84 -22.76 1.56
CA TRP A 419 9.99 -22.89 0.37
C TRP A 419 9.32 -21.58 -0.01
N ALA A 420 8.87 -20.78 0.96
CA ALA A 420 8.32 -19.46 0.72
C ALA A 420 9.38 -18.50 0.15
N LEU A 421 10.62 -18.55 0.66
CA LEU A 421 11.73 -17.77 0.14
C LEU A 421 12.10 -18.20 -1.29
N VAL A 422 12.22 -19.50 -1.52
CA VAL A 422 12.55 -20.08 -2.85
C VAL A 422 11.44 -19.78 -3.84
N LEU A 423 10.17 -19.93 -3.46
CA LEU A 423 9.03 -19.59 -4.29
C LEU A 423 8.98 -18.09 -4.58
N GLY A 424 9.23 -17.26 -3.57
CA GLY A 424 9.33 -15.80 -3.74
C GLY A 424 10.41 -15.42 -4.75
N LEU A 425 11.62 -15.97 -4.58
CA LEU A 425 12.73 -15.78 -5.51
C LEU A 425 12.38 -16.29 -6.91
N ALA A 426 11.80 -17.49 -7.03
CA ALA A 426 11.40 -18.07 -8.30
C ALA A 426 10.34 -17.21 -9.01
N CYS A 427 9.34 -16.70 -8.28
CA CYS A 427 8.34 -15.78 -8.82
C CYS A 427 8.97 -14.45 -9.27
N THR A 428 9.87 -13.87 -8.48
CA THR A 428 10.61 -12.65 -8.87
C THR A 428 11.44 -12.87 -10.13
N LEU A 429 12.18 -13.99 -10.20
CA LEU A 429 12.96 -14.36 -11.37
C LEU A 429 12.05 -14.63 -12.57
N LEU A 430 10.91 -15.29 -12.39
CA LEU A 430 9.96 -15.55 -13.48
C LEU A 430 9.42 -14.24 -14.05
N VAL A 431 8.93 -13.33 -13.22
CA VAL A 431 8.40 -12.02 -13.67
C VAL A 431 9.49 -11.21 -14.39
N ALA A 432 10.69 -11.16 -13.83
CA ALA A 432 11.81 -10.46 -14.46
C ALA A 432 12.20 -11.09 -15.80
N ASN A 433 12.34 -12.43 -15.87
CA ASN A 433 12.74 -13.13 -17.09
C ASN A 433 11.66 -13.12 -18.17
N VAL A 434 10.37 -13.16 -17.81
CA VAL A 434 9.27 -12.97 -18.77
C VAL A 434 9.35 -11.56 -19.37
N GLY A 435 9.60 -10.55 -18.54
CA GLY A 435 9.79 -9.17 -19.01
C GLY A 435 11.03 -8.99 -19.90
N ILE A 436 12.11 -9.73 -19.63
CA ILE A 436 13.32 -9.76 -20.47
C ILE A 436 13.01 -10.45 -21.81
N ALA A 437 12.43 -11.66 -21.77
CA ALA A 437 12.12 -12.45 -22.96
C ALA A 437 11.17 -11.69 -23.91
N GLN A 438 10.19 -10.97 -23.38
CA GLN A 438 9.29 -10.14 -24.18
C GLN A 438 10.05 -9.01 -24.90
N LYS A 439 10.97 -8.33 -24.22
CA LYS A 439 11.78 -7.26 -24.82
C LYS A 439 12.78 -7.81 -25.84
N GLU A 440 13.46 -8.92 -25.53
CA GLU A 440 14.37 -9.60 -26.47
C GLU A 440 13.64 -10.03 -27.75
N HIS A 441 12.41 -10.51 -27.63
CA HIS A 441 11.57 -10.82 -28.79
C HIS A 441 11.29 -9.59 -29.65
N THR A 442 10.90 -8.47 -29.04
CA THR A 442 10.73 -7.18 -29.73
C THR A 442 12.03 -6.73 -30.40
N ILE A 443 13.19 -6.91 -29.74
CA ILE A 443 14.50 -6.55 -30.30
C ILE A 443 14.84 -7.39 -31.54
N ALA A 444 14.56 -8.69 -31.48
CA ALA A 444 14.91 -9.65 -32.53
C ALA A 444 13.97 -9.61 -33.73
N GLN A 445 12.66 -9.42 -33.51
CA GLN A 445 11.63 -9.52 -34.55
C GLN A 445 11.05 -8.16 -34.97
N GLY A 446 11.19 -7.13 -34.15
CA GLY A 446 10.70 -5.80 -34.45
C GLY A 446 11.43 -5.18 -35.64
N ARG A 447 10.69 -4.42 -36.47
CA ARG A 447 11.27 -3.71 -37.60
C ARG A 447 12.14 -2.56 -37.09
N LYS A 448 13.39 -2.48 -37.57
CA LYS A 448 14.32 -1.38 -37.27
C LYS A 448 13.83 -0.08 -37.91
N VAL A 449 13.68 0.96 -37.10
CA VAL A 449 13.13 2.26 -37.50
C VAL A 449 13.89 3.38 -36.81
N PHE A 450 14.16 4.48 -37.52
CA PHE A 450 14.79 5.68 -36.95
C PHE A 450 13.77 6.82 -36.81
N VAL A 451 13.72 7.44 -35.63
CA VAL A 451 12.81 8.56 -35.37
C VAL A 451 13.61 9.83 -35.07
N PRO A 452 13.40 10.94 -35.80
CA PRO A 452 14.12 12.19 -35.58
C PRO A 452 13.88 12.79 -34.20
N LEU A 453 14.96 13.29 -33.58
CA LEU A 453 14.93 14.06 -32.34
C LEU A 453 14.77 15.56 -32.64
N ALA A 454 13.94 16.25 -31.86
CA ALA A 454 13.89 17.71 -31.79
C ALA A 454 14.95 18.22 -30.79
N PRO A 455 15.46 19.45 -30.96
CA PRO A 455 16.41 20.05 -30.02
C PRO A 455 15.80 20.19 -28.62
N VAL A 456 16.51 19.74 -27.60
CA VAL A 456 16.11 19.83 -26.19
C VAL A 456 17.34 20.09 -25.34
N ASP A 457 17.25 20.97 -24.35
CA ASP A 457 18.29 21.14 -23.34
C ASP A 457 18.31 19.91 -22.39
N PRO A 458 19.39 19.13 -22.32
CA PRO A 458 19.34 17.77 -21.77
C PRO A 458 19.44 17.65 -20.24
N ARG A 459 19.47 18.73 -19.46
CA ARG A 459 20.01 18.64 -18.07
C ARG A 459 18.97 18.37 -16.99
N SER A 460 19.23 17.36 -16.15
CA SER A 460 18.70 17.25 -14.79
C SER A 460 19.83 16.85 -13.84
N LEU A 461 20.19 17.75 -12.93
CA LEU A 461 21.30 17.59 -11.99
C LEU A 461 21.07 16.55 -10.89
N MET A 462 19.83 16.07 -10.70
CA MET A 462 19.45 15.31 -9.49
C MET A 462 19.24 13.81 -9.72
N GLN A 463 19.04 13.35 -10.96
CA GLN A 463 18.74 11.94 -11.28
C GLN A 463 19.93 11.18 -11.90
N GLY A 464 21.09 11.83 -12.00
CA GLY A 464 22.23 11.38 -12.82
C GLY A 464 22.18 11.97 -14.23
N ASP A 465 23.26 11.82 -14.99
CA ASP A 465 23.31 12.30 -16.37
C ASP A 465 22.36 11.47 -17.27
N TYR A 466 21.39 12.15 -17.88
CA TYR A 466 20.55 11.59 -18.94
C TYR A 466 20.32 12.63 -20.02
N MET A 467 19.93 12.19 -21.21
CA MET A 467 19.54 13.06 -22.31
C MET A 467 18.02 13.05 -22.42
N ARG A 468 17.39 14.21 -22.27
CA ARG A 468 15.95 14.35 -22.53
C ARG A 468 15.69 14.16 -24.03
N LEU A 469 14.79 13.23 -24.36
CA LEU A 469 14.39 12.90 -25.72
C LEU A 469 13.08 13.62 -26.05
N ASN A 470 13.05 14.30 -27.18
CA ASN A 470 11.83 14.82 -27.77
C ASN A 470 11.76 14.34 -29.20
N PHE A 471 10.83 13.44 -29.50
CA PHE A 471 10.66 12.93 -30.86
C PHE A 471 9.80 13.91 -31.66
N GLN A 472 10.20 14.17 -32.90
CA GLN A 472 9.43 15.02 -33.81
C GLN A 472 8.15 14.29 -34.24
N LEU A 473 7.10 14.28 -33.42
CA LEU A 473 5.80 13.68 -33.72
C LEU A 473 4.96 14.56 -34.69
N PRO A 474 3.86 14.05 -35.28
CA PRO A 474 2.94 14.87 -36.08
C PRO A 474 2.53 16.16 -35.36
N ALA A 475 2.34 17.26 -36.11
CA ALA A 475 2.02 18.57 -35.55
C ALA A 475 0.66 18.63 -34.84
N GLU A 476 -0.27 17.74 -35.22
CA GLU A 476 -1.56 17.58 -34.58
C GLU A 476 -1.35 16.99 -33.18
N ARG A 477 -1.53 17.80 -32.14
CA ARG A 477 -1.36 17.38 -30.75
C ARG A 477 -2.72 17.07 -30.15
N ILE A 478 -2.95 15.81 -29.82
CA ILE A 478 -4.08 15.42 -28.97
C ILE A 478 -3.65 15.66 -27.52
N THR A 479 -4.41 16.45 -26.77
CA THR A 479 -4.11 16.68 -25.35
C THR A 479 -4.66 15.52 -24.53
N TYR A 480 -4.02 15.19 -23.40
CA TYR A 480 -4.50 14.12 -22.52
C TYR A 480 -5.97 14.30 -22.10
N GLU A 481 -6.41 15.55 -21.93
CA GLU A 481 -7.79 15.93 -21.54
C GLU A 481 -8.85 15.62 -22.62
N GLU A 482 -8.45 15.50 -23.88
CA GLU A 482 -9.37 15.28 -25.01
C GLU A 482 -9.73 13.79 -25.18
N LEU A 483 -9.04 12.89 -24.49
CA LEU A 483 -9.21 11.44 -24.64
C LEU A 483 -10.07 10.85 -23.54
N ALA A 484 -11.02 9.99 -23.94
CA ALA A 484 -11.75 9.16 -22.99
C ALA A 484 -10.78 8.22 -22.25
N TRP A 485 -11.06 7.99 -20.96
CA TRP A 485 -10.24 7.13 -20.09
C TRP A 485 -9.94 5.78 -20.76
N GLY A 486 -8.65 5.51 -20.98
CA GLY A 486 -8.16 4.25 -21.53
C GLY A 486 -7.89 4.22 -23.04
N GLN A 487 -8.25 5.25 -23.81
CA GLN A 487 -7.86 5.34 -25.22
C GLN A 487 -6.40 5.79 -25.35
N ARG A 488 -5.62 5.07 -26.19
CA ARG A 488 -4.23 5.41 -26.47
C ARG A 488 -4.08 5.82 -27.94
N PRO A 489 -3.66 7.07 -28.22
CA PRO A 489 -3.41 7.50 -29.58
C PRO A 489 -2.21 6.76 -30.17
N HIS A 490 -2.22 6.59 -31.47
CA HIS A 490 -1.16 6.01 -32.27
C HIS A 490 -0.72 7.04 -33.29
N ALA A 491 0.58 7.26 -33.41
CA ALA A 491 1.12 8.00 -34.54
C ALA A 491 1.23 7.04 -35.74
N VAL A 492 0.84 7.51 -36.92
CA VAL A 492 0.97 6.76 -38.18
C VAL A 492 2.02 7.44 -39.04
N GLY A 493 2.92 6.65 -39.60
CA GLY A 493 3.99 7.13 -40.46
C GLY A 493 4.42 6.11 -41.51
N THR A 494 5.16 6.58 -42.51
CA THR A 494 5.82 5.74 -43.53
C THR A 494 7.34 5.80 -43.33
N LEU A 495 8.08 4.88 -43.94
CA LEU A 495 9.55 4.84 -43.84
C LEU A 495 10.17 5.35 -45.14
N ASP A 496 11.16 6.22 -45.03
CA ASP A 496 12.01 6.62 -46.16
C ASP A 496 12.99 5.49 -46.54
N GLU A 497 13.72 5.66 -47.65
CA GLU A 497 14.72 4.69 -48.13
C GLU A 497 15.85 4.41 -47.12
N ARG A 498 16.07 5.32 -46.15
CA ARG A 498 17.09 5.20 -45.10
C ARG A 498 16.53 4.62 -43.80
N GLY A 499 15.22 4.30 -43.76
CA GLY A 499 14.54 3.75 -42.59
C GLY A 499 14.12 4.80 -41.55
N VAL A 500 14.06 6.08 -41.93
CA VAL A 500 13.59 7.18 -41.08
C VAL A 500 12.08 7.34 -41.21
N VAL A 501 11.37 7.52 -40.09
CA VAL A 501 9.92 7.74 -40.08
C VAL A 501 9.58 9.12 -40.64
N GLN A 502 8.65 9.13 -41.58
CA GLN A 502 7.92 10.30 -42.01
C GLN A 502 6.49 10.24 -41.48
N TRP A 503 6.20 11.12 -40.53
CA TRP A 503 4.92 11.15 -39.82
C TRP A 503 3.80 11.71 -40.71
N LEU A 504 2.63 11.08 -40.66
CA LEU A 504 1.47 11.46 -41.45
C LEU A 504 0.36 12.06 -40.58
N ARG A 505 -0.06 11.34 -39.53
CA ARG A 505 -1.22 11.70 -38.69
C ARG A 505 -1.16 11.03 -37.32
N ILE A 506 -2.02 11.47 -36.40
CA ILE A 506 -2.37 10.73 -35.18
C ILE A 506 -3.74 10.07 -35.39
N ASP A 507 -3.89 8.83 -34.94
CA ASP A 507 -5.13 8.04 -35.00
C ASP A 507 -5.44 7.41 -33.64
N LEU A 508 -6.71 7.15 -33.35
CA LEU A 508 -7.19 6.50 -32.12
C LEU A 508 -7.31 4.98 -32.26
N ALA A 509 -6.55 4.40 -33.19
CA ALA A 509 -6.46 2.97 -33.49
C ALA A 509 -7.72 2.32 -34.09
N GLU A 510 -8.53 3.08 -34.82
CA GLU A 510 -9.71 2.55 -35.53
C GLU A 510 -9.58 2.60 -37.06
N ALA A 511 -8.61 3.33 -37.61
CA ALA A 511 -8.45 3.42 -39.06
C ALA A 511 -7.59 2.28 -39.65
N PRO A 512 -8.00 1.65 -40.77
CA PRO A 512 -7.17 0.67 -41.46
C PRO A 512 -5.92 1.35 -42.03
N LEU A 513 -4.76 0.70 -41.83
CA LEU A 513 -3.48 1.16 -42.39
C LEU A 513 -3.45 0.96 -43.91
N GLN A 514 -2.96 1.96 -44.64
CA GLN A 514 -2.69 1.84 -46.07
C GLN A 514 -1.38 1.07 -46.32
N ALA A 515 -1.18 0.61 -47.56
CA ALA A 515 0.02 -0.12 -47.94
C ALA A 515 1.29 0.73 -47.68
N GLY A 516 2.20 0.23 -46.84
CA GLY A 516 3.44 0.92 -46.47
C GLY A 516 3.34 1.80 -45.22
N GLU A 517 2.15 1.98 -44.64
CA GLU A 517 1.96 2.67 -43.37
C GLU A 517 2.32 1.78 -42.17
N MET A 518 2.84 2.40 -41.12
CA MET A 518 3.13 1.77 -39.84
C MET A 518 2.52 2.58 -38.71
N ARG A 519 2.02 1.87 -37.70
CA ARG A 519 1.47 2.43 -36.47
C ARG A 519 2.50 2.41 -35.36
N PHE A 520 2.46 3.43 -34.51
CA PHE A 520 3.35 3.61 -33.37
C PHE A 520 2.51 4.00 -32.16
N ALA A 521 2.43 3.13 -31.16
CA ALA A 521 1.67 3.39 -29.94
C ALA A 521 2.33 4.53 -29.14
N LEU A 522 1.57 5.57 -28.82
CA LEU A 522 2.04 6.67 -27.99
C LEU A 522 1.79 6.36 -26.51
N THR A 523 2.69 6.86 -25.67
CA THR A 523 2.65 6.70 -24.21
C THR A 523 2.57 8.08 -23.56
N PRO A 524 1.72 8.28 -22.55
CA PRO A 524 1.63 9.55 -21.87
C PRO A 524 2.87 9.74 -20.97
N ARG A 525 3.50 10.92 -21.06
CA ARG A 525 4.64 11.36 -20.22
C ARG A 525 4.54 12.87 -19.99
N ASP A 526 4.61 13.30 -18.74
CA ASP A 526 4.55 14.72 -18.34
C ASP A 526 3.39 15.51 -19.00
N GLY A 527 2.22 14.90 -19.08
CA GLY A 527 1.03 15.51 -19.70
C GLY A 527 1.09 15.65 -21.22
N GLN A 528 2.07 15.04 -21.88
CA GLN A 528 2.24 15.00 -23.34
C GLN A 528 2.29 13.55 -23.83
N TRP A 529 2.08 13.34 -25.13
CA TRP A 529 2.26 12.03 -25.76
C TRP A 529 3.65 11.93 -26.36
N THR A 530 4.39 10.87 -26.01
CA THR A 530 5.71 10.55 -26.58
C THR A 530 5.75 9.12 -27.10
N LEU A 531 6.78 8.79 -27.87
CA LEU A 531 7.04 7.44 -28.33
C LEU A 531 7.91 6.68 -27.31
N VAL A 532 7.28 5.77 -26.55
CA VAL A 532 7.92 4.88 -25.55
C VAL A 532 8.50 5.59 -24.32
N THR A 533 9.38 6.57 -24.50
CA THR A 533 10.10 7.27 -23.45
C THR A 533 10.48 8.70 -23.87
N ASP A 534 10.82 9.53 -22.90
CA ASP A 534 11.25 10.93 -22.99
C ASP A 534 12.69 11.12 -22.48
N ALA A 535 13.42 10.04 -22.15
CA ALA A 535 14.77 10.12 -21.61
C ALA A 535 15.65 8.94 -22.05
N TRP A 536 16.95 9.21 -22.22
CA TRP A 536 18.00 8.20 -22.39
C TRP A 536 19.01 8.32 -21.25
N TYR A 537 19.09 7.28 -20.41
CA TYR A 537 19.97 7.25 -19.25
C TYR A 537 21.32 6.64 -19.61
N PHE A 538 22.41 7.26 -19.16
CA PHE A 538 23.77 6.78 -19.36
C PHE A 538 24.63 7.03 -18.13
N ARG A 539 25.85 6.48 -18.13
CA ARG A 539 26.78 6.67 -17.03
C ARG A 539 27.22 8.14 -16.94
N GLU A 540 27.30 8.65 -15.72
CA GLU A 540 27.78 10.01 -15.44
C GLU A 540 29.14 10.27 -16.10
N GLY A 541 29.26 11.43 -16.75
CA GLY A 541 30.46 11.83 -17.51
C GLY A 541 30.45 11.45 -18.99
N ASP A 542 29.52 10.62 -19.45
CA ASP A 542 29.44 10.23 -20.87
C ASP A 542 28.56 11.18 -21.72
N ALA A 543 28.13 12.33 -21.17
CA ALA A 543 27.14 13.24 -21.78
C ALA A 543 27.54 13.72 -23.19
N ALA A 544 28.78 14.20 -23.35
CA ALA A 544 29.27 14.75 -24.62
C ALA A 544 29.21 13.73 -25.78
N ARG A 545 29.27 12.42 -25.47
CA ARG A 545 29.12 11.36 -26.48
C ARG A 545 27.69 11.32 -27.03
N TRP A 546 26.70 11.43 -26.16
CA TRP A 546 25.29 11.31 -26.52
C TRP A 546 24.69 12.59 -27.09
N GLU A 547 25.29 13.77 -26.85
CA GLU A 547 24.87 15.05 -27.45
C GLU A 547 24.88 15.05 -28.99
N THR A 548 25.65 14.14 -29.61
CA THR A 548 25.71 13.99 -31.07
C THR A 548 24.47 13.31 -31.66
N ALA A 549 23.60 12.72 -30.83
CA ALA A 549 22.41 12.01 -31.27
C ALA A 549 21.42 12.91 -32.02
N LYS A 550 20.96 12.43 -33.18
CA LYS A 550 19.93 13.08 -34.01
C LYS A 550 18.69 12.20 -34.19
N PHE A 551 18.81 10.90 -33.93
CA PHE A 551 17.71 9.95 -34.08
C PHE A 551 17.66 8.98 -32.90
N GLY A 552 16.45 8.56 -32.53
CA GLY A 552 16.24 7.35 -31.74
C GLY A 552 16.13 6.12 -32.64
N GLU A 553 16.85 5.05 -32.32
CA GLU A 553 16.72 3.75 -32.97
C GLU A 553 15.65 2.91 -32.24
N PHE A 554 14.60 2.55 -32.97
CA PHE A 554 13.48 1.76 -32.47
C PHE A 554 13.41 0.38 -33.11
N ARG A 555 12.76 -0.53 -32.39
CA ARG A 555 12.22 -1.80 -32.89
C ARG A 555 10.71 -1.77 -32.73
N VAL A 556 9.99 -1.94 -33.83
CA VAL A 556 8.53 -1.78 -33.87
C VAL A 556 7.86 -3.08 -34.29
N GLU A 557 6.93 -3.55 -33.48
CA GLU A 557 6.11 -4.74 -33.75
C GLU A 557 4.92 -4.39 -34.67
N PRO A 558 4.29 -5.38 -35.34
CA PRO A 558 3.14 -5.15 -36.21
C PRO A 558 1.93 -4.52 -35.49
N ASP A 559 1.81 -4.74 -34.19
CA ASP A 559 0.80 -4.13 -33.32
C ASP A 559 1.13 -2.67 -32.96
N GLY A 560 2.23 -2.10 -33.47
CA GLY A 560 2.68 -0.74 -33.23
C GLY A 560 3.36 -0.52 -31.89
N LYS A 561 3.58 -1.57 -31.10
CA LYS A 561 4.43 -1.50 -29.92
C LYS A 561 5.86 -1.24 -30.35
N ALA A 562 6.47 -0.21 -29.78
CA ALA A 562 7.83 0.18 -30.09
C ALA A 562 8.73 0.01 -28.86
N LEU A 563 10.02 -0.24 -29.10
CA LEU A 563 11.06 -0.26 -28.09
C LEU A 563 12.25 0.56 -28.57
N LEU A 564 12.67 1.55 -27.78
CA LEU A 564 13.91 2.29 -28.03
C LEU A 564 15.11 1.40 -27.66
N VAL A 565 15.95 1.09 -28.63
CA VAL A 565 17.14 0.22 -28.46
C VAL A 565 18.46 0.98 -28.49
N GLY A 566 18.48 2.21 -29.00
CA GLY A 566 19.69 3.02 -29.07
C GLY A 566 19.46 4.42 -29.61
N LEU A 567 20.54 5.19 -29.70
CA LEU A 567 20.56 6.52 -30.35
C LEU A 567 21.53 6.49 -31.52
N ALA A 568 21.24 7.29 -32.55
CA ALA A 568 22.07 7.37 -33.76
C ALA A 568 22.44 8.81 -34.12
N ASP A 569 23.62 8.96 -34.70
CA ASP A 569 24.14 10.23 -35.20
C ASP A 569 23.45 10.70 -36.51
N ALA A 570 23.89 11.82 -37.07
CA ALA A 570 23.35 12.36 -38.32
C ALA A 570 23.53 11.42 -39.53
N GLN A 571 24.43 10.44 -39.44
CA GLN A 571 24.74 9.45 -40.47
C GLN A 571 24.02 8.11 -40.23
N LEU A 572 23.07 8.06 -39.29
CA LEU A 572 22.33 6.86 -38.88
C LEU A 572 23.22 5.75 -38.32
N ARG A 573 24.39 6.10 -37.79
CA ARG A 573 25.27 5.16 -37.08
C ARG A 573 24.90 5.16 -35.60
N GLY A 574 24.71 3.97 -35.05
CA GLY A 574 24.43 3.80 -33.63
C GLY A 574 25.59 4.30 -32.76
N ILE A 575 25.27 5.07 -31.73
CA ILE A 575 26.23 5.54 -30.74
C ILE A 575 26.39 4.44 -29.68
N ALA A 576 27.60 3.89 -29.56
CA ALA A 576 27.91 2.83 -28.61
C ALA A 576 28.11 3.39 -27.18
N PRO A 577 27.69 2.65 -26.13
CA PRO A 577 27.92 3.01 -24.73
C PRO A 577 29.39 2.92 -24.29
#